data_AF-A0A2T0MIM9-F1
#
_entry.id   AF-A0A2T0MIM9-F1
#
_cell.length_a   1.000
_cell.length_b   1.000
_cell.length_c   1.000
_cell.angle_alpha   90.00
_cell.angle_beta   90.00
_cell.angle_gamma   90.00
#
_symmetry.space_group_name_H-M   'P 1'
#
loop_
_entity.id
_entity.type
_entity.pdbx_description
1 polymer ?
#
loop_
_entity_poly.entity_id
_entity_poly.type
_entity_poly.pdbx_seq_one_letter_code
_entity_poly.pdbx_strand_id
1 'polypeptide(L)'
;MKTVVIKVFLGMFIFPSFLLAQSGDNLTRLKEYIDNGQLVIYTESSIVLDSSSSAITYVDFCDDGTYYYDYEGSFNVKGTQNTSNRNSRASGAGVAKNSGNWQVLEYQNAFYLEVTDAFGQKTYYPINIQNLAAGKWKQGNTTYVFAPKKGRCL
;
A
#
# COMPACT_ATOMS: atom_id res chain seq x y z
N MET A 1 -78.54 12.71 -7.10
CA MET A 1 -77.10 12.97 -7.39
C MET A 1 -76.35 12.87 -6.07
N LYS A 2 -75.34 12.02 -5.99
CA LYS A 2 -74.67 11.62 -4.74
C LYS A 2 -73.53 12.59 -4.39
N THR A 3 -73.51 13.06 -3.14
CA THR A 3 -72.40 13.80 -2.53
C THR A 3 -71.25 12.84 -2.22
N VAL A 4 -70.03 13.17 -2.66
CA VAL A 4 -68.82 12.39 -2.38
C VAL A 4 -68.05 13.08 -1.25
N VAL A 5 -67.85 12.37 -0.15
CA VAL A 5 -67.01 12.79 0.99
C VAL A 5 -65.60 12.27 0.76
N ILE A 6 -64.62 13.16 0.66
CA ILE A 6 -63.20 12.82 0.52
C ILE A 6 -62.58 12.78 1.93
N LYS A 7 -62.17 11.59 2.37
CA LYS A 7 -61.34 11.43 3.58
C LYS A 7 -59.87 11.60 3.20
N VAL A 8 -59.25 12.67 3.70
CA VAL A 8 -57.81 12.91 3.60
C VAL A 8 -57.13 12.13 4.73
N PHE A 9 -56.34 11.11 4.38
CA PHE A 9 -55.47 10.42 5.34
C PHE A 9 -54.11 11.12 5.36
N LEU A 10 -53.75 11.65 6.54
CA LEU A 10 -52.45 12.24 6.83
C LEU A 10 -51.43 11.10 6.98
N GLY A 11 -50.64 10.84 5.93
CA GLY A 11 -49.53 9.89 5.98
C GLY A 11 -48.28 10.54 6.55
N MET A 12 -47.96 10.24 7.80
CA MET A 12 -46.70 10.62 8.45
C MET A 12 -45.55 9.81 7.82
N PHE A 13 -44.77 10.45 6.95
CA PHE A 13 -43.54 9.87 6.41
C PHE A 13 -42.47 9.85 7.49
N ILE A 14 -42.28 8.69 8.12
CA ILE A 14 -41.12 8.41 8.96
C ILE A 14 -39.97 8.07 7.99
N PHE A 15 -39.06 9.00 7.78
CA PHE A 15 -37.80 8.72 7.10
C PHE A 15 -36.95 7.82 8.00
N PRO A 16 -36.56 6.60 7.57
CA PRO A 16 -35.58 5.84 8.30
C PRO A 16 -34.21 6.49 8.10
N SER A 17 -33.73 7.19 9.13
CA SER A 17 -32.37 7.71 9.23
C SER A 17 -31.37 6.56 9.41
N PHE A 18 -31.08 5.80 8.36
CA PHE A 18 -30.13 4.68 8.41
C PHE A 18 -29.19 4.68 7.21
N LEU A 19 -28.30 5.66 7.08
CA LEU A 19 -27.21 5.60 6.08
C LEU A 19 -25.97 6.41 6.53
N LEU A 20 -25.29 6.05 7.63
CA LEU A 20 -23.97 6.65 7.92
C LEU A 20 -22.96 5.77 8.69
N ALA A 21 -23.22 4.47 8.91
CA ALA A 21 -22.37 3.65 9.80
C ALA A 21 -21.32 2.75 9.11
N GLN A 22 -21.18 2.78 7.78
CA GLN A 22 -20.43 1.73 7.07
C GLN A 22 -18.94 2.02 6.87
N SER A 23 -18.49 3.28 6.89
CA SER A 23 -17.09 3.65 6.59
C SER A 23 -16.12 3.34 7.75
N GLY A 24 -16.49 3.67 8.99
CA GLY A 24 -15.64 3.45 10.17
C GLY A 24 -15.30 1.98 10.45
N ASP A 25 -16.22 1.06 10.14
CA ASP A 25 -16.00 -0.39 10.28
C ASP A 25 -14.98 -0.91 9.25
N ASN A 26 -15.07 -0.44 7.99
CA ASN A 26 -14.16 -0.87 6.93
C ASN A 26 -12.72 -0.38 7.15
N LEU A 27 -12.54 0.86 7.60
CA LEU A 27 -11.23 1.41 7.92
C LEU A 27 -10.55 0.63 9.06
N THR A 28 -11.32 0.35 10.12
CA THR A 28 -10.83 -0.38 11.29
C THR A 28 -10.38 -1.79 10.90
N ARG A 29 -11.21 -2.52 10.16
CA ARG A 29 -10.86 -3.87 9.67
C ARG A 29 -9.65 -3.88 8.76
N LEU A 30 -9.53 -2.89 7.88
CA LEU A 30 -8.36 -2.78 6.99
C LEU A 30 -7.09 -2.51 7.81
N LYS A 31 -7.17 -1.63 8.81
CA LYS A 31 -6.05 -1.39 9.73
C LYS A 31 -5.67 -2.67 10.47
N GLU A 32 -6.62 -3.40 11.04
CA GLU A 32 -6.38 -4.69 11.72
C GLU A 32 -5.78 -5.76 10.80
N TYR A 33 -6.12 -5.74 9.51
CA TYR A 33 -5.56 -6.65 8.51
C TYR A 33 -4.10 -6.32 8.16
N ILE A 34 -3.78 -5.02 8.04
CA ILE A 34 -2.42 -4.53 7.75
C ILE A 34 -1.52 -4.65 8.97
N ASP A 35 -2.10 -4.44 10.14
CA ASP A 35 -1.44 -4.52 11.43
C ASP A 35 -0.67 -5.85 11.61
N ASN A 36 0.56 -5.73 12.12
CA ASN A 36 1.53 -6.80 12.26
C ASN A 36 1.79 -7.54 10.93
N GLY A 37 1.58 -6.88 9.79
CA GLY A 37 1.77 -7.42 8.46
C GLY A 37 3.16 -7.17 7.92
N GLN A 38 3.63 -8.03 7.02
CA GLN A 38 4.86 -7.81 6.26
C GLN A 38 4.52 -7.63 4.79
N LEU A 39 4.99 -6.54 4.19
CA LEU A 39 5.01 -6.34 2.75
C LEU A 39 6.44 -6.55 2.23
N VAL A 40 6.58 -7.49 1.29
CA VAL A 40 7.81 -7.73 0.56
C VAL A 40 7.65 -7.19 -0.86
N ILE A 41 8.56 -6.32 -1.27
CA ILE A 41 8.59 -5.68 -2.58
C ILE A 41 9.84 -6.16 -3.29
N TYR A 42 9.67 -6.91 -4.37
CA TYR A 42 10.77 -7.40 -5.20
C TYR A 42 10.73 -6.73 -6.57
N THR A 43 11.75 -5.97 -6.91
CA THR A 43 11.89 -5.33 -8.22
C THR A 43 12.93 -6.07 -9.06
N GLU A 44 12.47 -6.63 -10.18
CA GLU A 44 13.30 -7.35 -11.15
C GLU A 44 14.15 -6.37 -11.98
N SER A 45 15.37 -6.79 -12.32
CA SER A 45 16.19 -6.09 -13.29
C SER A 45 15.62 -6.18 -14.70
N SER A 46 15.55 -5.05 -15.39
CA SER A 46 15.14 -5.03 -16.80
C SER A 46 16.26 -5.57 -17.71
N ILE A 47 15.93 -6.53 -18.59
CA ILE A 47 16.88 -7.06 -19.58
C ILE A 47 17.16 -6.09 -20.74
N VAL A 48 16.34 -5.04 -20.85
CA VAL A 48 16.38 -4.05 -21.93
C VAL A 48 17.25 -2.84 -21.59
N LEU A 49 17.69 -2.70 -20.33
CA LEU A 49 18.54 -1.61 -19.86
C LEU A 49 19.97 -2.12 -19.63
N ASP A 50 20.97 -1.30 -19.95
CA ASP A 50 22.40 -1.60 -19.71
C ASP A 50 22.77 -1.73 -18.21
N SER A 51 21.82 -1.40 -17.33
CA SER A 51 21.87 -1.63 -15.89
C SER A 51 20.93 -2.76 -15.47
N SER A 52 21.48 -3.89 -15.03
CA SER A 52 20.69 -4.94 -14.38
C SER A 52 20.65 -4.65 -12.87
N SER A 53 19.70 -3.82 -12.44
CA SER A 53 19.47 -3.51 -11.02
C SER A 53 18.27 -4.31 -10.49
N SER A 54 18.47 -5.06 -9.41
CA SER A 54 17.38 -5.75 -8.71
C SER A 54 17.39 -5.36 -7.25
N ALA A 55 16.21 -5.30 -6.64
CA ALA A 55 16.07 -4.94 -5.24
C ALA A 55 14.97 -5.75 -4.57
N ILE A 56 15.19 -6.08 -3.30
CA ILE A 56 14.18 -6.56 -2.39
C ILE A 56 14.03 -5.57 -1.24
N THR A 57 12.79 -5.32 -0.85
CA THR A 57 12.46 -4.43 0.25
C THR A 57 11.46 -5.13 1.15
N TYR A 58 11.68 -5.06 2.44
CA TYR A 58 10.79 -5.53 3.47
C TYR A 58 10.23 -4.32 4.21
N VAL A 59 8.90 -4.29 4.35
CA VAL A 59 8.20 -3.31 5.16
C VAL A 59 7.37 -4.06 6.18
N ASP A 60 7.76 -3.96 7.43
CA ASP A 60 7.09 -4.59 8.57
C ASP A 60 6.20 -3.52 9.23
N PHE A 61 4.89 -3.72 9.24
CA PHE A 61 3.90 -2.82 9.84
C PHE A 61 3.54 -3.30 11.25
N CYS A 62 3.76 -2.49 12.27
CA CYS A 62 3.55 -2.86 13.67
C CYS A 62 2.27 -2.27 14.27
N ASP A 63 1.79 -2.90 15.35
CA ASP A 63 0.52 -2.62 16.02
C ASP A 63 0.49 -1.29 16.77
N ASP A 64 1.65 -0.85 17.21
CA ASP A 64 1.90 0.48 17.76
C ASP A 64 1.80 1.61 16.70
N GLY A 65 1.68 1.27 15.42
CA GLY A 65 1.68 2.22 14.31
C GLY A 65 3.07 2.58 13.79
N THR A 66 4.12 1.88 14.23
CA THR A 66 5.48 2.00 13.68
C THR A 66 5.64 1.10 12.46
N TYR A 67 6.41 1.52 11.46
CA TYR A 67 6.88 0.63 10.40
C TYR A 67 8.40 0.53 10.42
N TYR A 68 8.91 -0.62 10.01
CA TYR A 68 10.33 -0.86 9.77
C TYR A 68 10.56 -1.19 8.31
N TYR A 69 11.58 -0.56 7.73
CA TYR A 69 11.97 -0.69 6.33
C TYR A 69 13.37 -1.28 6.26
N ASP A 70 13.54 -2.34 5.48
CA ASP A 70 14.85 -2.92 5.15
C ASP A 70 14.95 -3.11 3.64
N TYR A 71 16.00 -2.56 3.03
CA TYR A 71 16.24 -2.58 1.59
C TYR A 71 17.57 -3.26 1.30
N GLU A 72 17.54 -4.18 0.35
CA GLU A 72 18.72 -4.80 -0.22
C GLU A 72 18.64 -4.71 -1.75
N GLY A 73 19.58 -3.99 -2.35
CA GLY A 73 19.67 -3.81 -3.78
C GLY A 73 21.03 -4.20 -4.32
N SER A 74 21.07 -4.65 -5.56
CA SER A 74 22.30 -4.86 -6.31
C SER A 74 22.16 -4.30 -7.72
N PHE A 75 23.27 -3.79 -8.25
CA PHE A 75 23.33 -3.29 -9.62
C PHE A 75 24.59 -3.77 -10.33
N ASN A 76 24.49 -3.88 -11.65
CA ASN A 76 25.62 -4.09 -12.54
C ASN A 76 25.42 -3.23 -13.79
N VAL A 77 26.42 -2.41 -14.12
CA VAL A 77 26.43 -1.53 -15.28
C VAL A 77 27.51 -2.01 -16.24
N LYS A 78 27.11 -2.29 -17.48
CA LYS A 78 28.06 -2.61 -18.55
C LYS A 78 28.79 -1.35 -19.00
N GLY A 79 30.10 -1.43 -19.18
CA GLY A 79 30.88 -0.35 -19.81
C GLY A 79 30.36 -0.03 -21.20
N THR A 80 30.40 1.25 -21.59
CA THR A 80 29.89 1.72 -22.88
C THR A 80 30.75 1.23 -24.05
N GLN A 81 30.15 1.08 -25.24
CA GLN A 81 30.78 0.57 -26.46
C GLN A 81 32.01 1.36 -26.95
N ASN A 82 32.21 2.60 -26.48
CA ASN A 82 33.30 3.50 -26.92
C ASN A 82 34.56 3.47 -26.05
N THR A 83 34.70 2.49 -25.15
CA THR A 83 35.91 2.35 -24.33
C THR A 83 36.70 1.11 -24.76
N SER A 84 38.03 1.24 -24.88
CA SER A 84 38.95 0.15 -25.25
C SER A 84 39.00 -0.98 -24.21
N ASN A 85 38.27 -0.85 -23.10
CA ASN A 85 38.24 -1.78 -21.99
C ASN A 85 36.82 -2.37 -21.82
N ARG A 86 36.43 -3.26 -22.73
CA ARG A 86 35.14 -4.02 -22.71
C ARG A 86 34.88 -4.79 -21.40
N ASN A 87 35.89 -4.92 -20.53
CA ASN A 87 35.84 -5.69 -19.30
C ASN A 87 35.56 -4.85 -18.04
N SER A 88 35.47 -3.52 -18.15
CA SER A 88 35.08 -2.67 -17.01
C SER A 88 33.57 -2.77 -16.77
N ARG A 89 33.18 -3.69 -15.90
CA ARG A 89 31.83 -3.78 -15.33
C ARG A 89 31.85 -3.12 -13.95
N ALA A 90 30.93 -2.17 -13.71
CA ALA A 90 30.75 -1.59 -12.39
C ALA A 90 29.59 -2.33 -11.70
N SER A 91 29.88 -2.99 -10.59
CA SER A 91 28.88 -3.67 -9.78
C SER A 91 28.90 -3.16 -8.35
N GLY A 92 27.73 -3.10 -7.71
CA GLY A 92 27.63 -2.71 -6.31
C GLY A 92 26.39 -3.30 -5.64
N ALA A 93 26.42 -3.30 -4.32
CA ALA A 93 25.30 -3.62 -3.46
C ALA A 93 24.99 -2.42 -2.57
N GLY A 94 23.71 -2.18 -2.31
CA GLY A 94 23.23 -1.14 -1.41
C GLY A 94 22.31 -1.76 -0.37
N VAL A 95 22.54 -1.41 0.89
CA VAL A 95 21.64 -1.75 1.99
C VAL A 95 21.15 -0.47 2.64
N ALA A 96 19.88 -0.41 3.02
CA ALA A 96 19.33 0.72 3.76
C ALA A 96 18.28 0.25 4.75
N LYS A 97 18.27 0.83 5.95
CA LYS A 97 17.26 0.58 6.97
C LYS A 97 16.65 1.90 7.41
N ASN A 98 15.36 1.91 7.65
CA ASN A 98 14.65 3.09 8.13
C ASN A 98 13.44 2.67 8.97
N SER A 99 12.88 3.62 9.71
CA SER A 99 11.62 3.45 10.42
C SER A 99 10.83 4.76 10.46
N GLY A 100 9.57 4.65 10.81
CA GLY A 100 8.69 5.79 10.99
C GLY A 100 7.31 5.34 11.42
N ASN A 101 6.33 6.21 11.26
CA ASN A 101 4.94 5.91 11.63
C ASN A 101 4.10 5.64 10.39
N TRP A 102 3.09 4.78 10.53
CA TRP A 102 2.12 4.51 9.49
C TRP A 102 0.69 4.58 10.03
N GLN A 103 -0.25 4.92 9.16
CA GLN A 103 -1.67 4.78 9.42
C GLN A 103 -2.45 4.60 8.13
N VAL A 104 -3.65 4.02 8.23
CA VAL A 104 -4.60 3.98 7.12
C VAL A 104 -5.55 5.16 7.26
N LEU A 105 -5.76 5.86 6.16
CA LEU A 105 -6.71 6.94 6.03
C LEU A 105 -7.77 6.56 5.00
N GLU A 106 -8.98 7.08 5.17
CA GLU A 106 -10.03 7.02 4.16
C GLU A 106 -10.29 8.44 3.63
N TYR A 107 -10.21 8.60 2.32
CA TYR A 107 -10.51 9.86 1.64
C TYR A 107 -11.25 9.60 0.34
N GLN A 108 -12.40 10.26 0.15
CA GLN A 108 -13.24 10.11 -1.05
C GLN A 108 -13.53 8.65 -1.43
N ASN A 109 -13.92 7.81 -0.45
CA ASN A 109 -14.19 6.38 -0.65
C ASN A 109 -12.98 5.54 -1.12
N ALA A 110 -11.76 6.04 -0.96
CA ALA A 110 -10.53 5.29 -1.20
C ALA A 110 -9.68 5.23 0.07
N PHE A 111 -8.97 4.13 0.24
CA PHE A 111 -8.04 3.94 1.36
C PHE A 111 -6.62 4.30 0.94
N TYR A 112 -5.90 4.97 1.84
CA TYR A 112 -4.52 5.37 1.66
C TYR A 112 -3.69 4.96 2.86
N LEU A 113 -2.48 4.49 2.60
CA LEU A 113 -1.45 4.33 3.61
C LEU A 113 -0.70 5.66 3.71
N GLU A 114 -0.83 6.35 4.84
CA GLU A 114 0.04 7.47 5.19
C GLU A 114 1.28 6.90 5.89
N VAL A 115 2.46 7.33 5.44
CA VAL A 115 3.75 7.01 6.04
C VAL A 115 4.40 8.32 6.45
N THR A 116 4.80 8.44 7.72
CA THR A 116 5.52 9.59 8.27
C THR A 116 6.94 9.17 8.61
N ASP A 117 7.93 9.80 7.98
CA ASP A 117 9.34 9.52 8.23
C ASP A 117 9.87 10.18 9.52
N ALA A 118 11.16 9.94 9.83
CA ALA A 118 11.83 10.51 11.00
C ALA A 118 11.92 12.05 10.99
N PHE A 119 11.75 12.69 9.82
CA PHE A 119 11.74 14.15 9.67
C PHE A 119 10.31 14.73 9.68
N GLY A 120 9.29 13.88 9.89
CA GLY A 120 7.89 14.26 9.87
C GLY A 120 7.30 14.45 8.47
N GLN A 121 8.03 14.07 7.41
CA GLN A 121 7.51 14.13 6.05
C GLN A 121 6.48 13.02 5.83
N LYS A 122 5.34 13.40 5.28
CA LYS A 122 4.21 12.50 5.04
C LYS A 122 4.15 12.12 3.57
N THR A 123 4.09 10.81 3.31
CA THR A 123 3.87 10.24 1.98
C THR A 123 2.61 9.39 2.00
N TYR A 124 1.81 9.46 0.94
CA TYR A 124 0.52 8.75 0.85
C TYR A 124 0.55 7.77 -0.31
N TYR A 125 0.21 6.51 -0.03
CA TYR A 125 0.14 5.43 -1.02
C TYR A 125 -1.29 4.90 -1.13
N PRO A 126 -1.88 4.83 -2.33
CA PRO A 126 -3.22 4.26 -2.48
C PRO A 126 -3.20 2.76 -2.14
N ILE A 127 -4.17 2.32 -1.34
CA ILE A 127 -4.36 0.92 -1.00
C ILE A 127 -5.37 0.29 -1.96
N ASN A 128 -4.92 -0.73 -2.70
CA ASN A 128 -5.81 -1.62 -3.42
C ASN A 128 -6.12 -2.86 -2.55
N ILE A 129 -7.34 -2.89 -2.00
CA ILE A 129 -7.78 -3.97 -1.11
C ILE A 129 -7.75 -5.34 -1.81
N GLN A 130 -8.08 -5.40 -3.11
CA GLN A 130 -8.11 -6.67 -3.85
C GLN A 130 -6.72 -7.27 -3.96
N ASN A 131 -5.71 -6.44 -4.20
CA ASN A 131 -4.30 -6.86 -4.25
C ASN A 131 -3.80 -7.33 -2.88
N LEU A 132 -4.13 -6.58 -1.82
CA LEU A 132 -3.80 -6.94 -0.44
C LEU A 132 -4.42 -8.27 -0.04
N ALA A 133 -5.70 -8.48 -0.34
CA ALA A 133 -6.42 -9.72 -0.06
C ALA A 133 -5.89 -10.91 -0.88
N ALA A 134 -5.44 -10.68 -2.12
CA ALA A 134 -4.78 -11.71 -2.92
C ALA A 134 -3.41 -12.12 -2.35
N GLY A 135 -2.80 -11.29 -1.51
CA GLY A 135 -1.52 -11.54 -0.85
C GLY A 135 -0.29 -11.48 -1.77
N LYS A 136 -0.46 -11.57 -3.09
CA LYS A 136 0.62 -11.40 -4.06
C LYS A 136 0.09 -10.78 -5.34
N TRP A 137 0.76 -9.74 -5.84
CA TRP A 137 0.44 -9.12 -7.11
C TRP A 137 1.71 -8.60 -7.80
N LYS A 138 1.62 -8.32 -9.11
CA LYS A 138 2.72 -7.77 -9.91
C LYS A 138 2.26 -6.49 -10.59
N GLN A 139 3.12 -5.47 -10.59
CA GLN A 139 2.91 -4.22 -11.30
C GLN A 139 4.21 -3.85 -12.02
N GLY A 140 4.21 -3.94 -13.35
CA GLY A 140 5.43 -3.82 -14.15
C GLY A 140 6.46 -4.87 -13.75
N ASN A 141 7.68 -4.43 -13.42
CA ASN A 141 8.78 -5.30 -12.99
C ASN A 141 8.82 -5.52 -11.47
N THR A 142 7.83 -5.00 -10.73
CA THR A 142 7.78 -5.11 -9.28
C THR A 142 6.72 -6.11 -8.86
N THR A 143 7.13 -7.13 -8.11
CA THR A 143 6.27 -8.09 -7.43
C THR A 143 6.12 -7.67 -5.98
N TYR A 144 4.88 -7.65 -5.50
CA TYR A 144 4.54 -7.37 -4.13
C TYR A 144 3.96 -8.63 -3.49
N VAL A 145 4.33 -8.88 -2.24
CA VAL A 145 3.80 -9.98 -1.44
C VAL A 145 3.44 -9.42 -0.08
N PHE A 146 2.17 -9.47 0.28
CA PHE A 146 1.69 -9.10 1.59
C PHE A 146 1.36 -10.35 2.41
N ALA A 147 1.96 -10.46 3.59
CA ALA A 147 1.75 -11.53 4.54
C ALA A 147 1.19 -10.94 5.85
N PRO A 148 -0.13 -11.07 6.10
CA PRO A 148 -0.72 -10.57 7.34
C PRO A 148 -0.18 -11.33 8.56
N LYS A 149 -0.01 -10.63 9.69
CA LYS A 149 0.48 -11.21 10.96
C LYS A 149 1.85 -11.89 10.85
N LYS A 150 2.70 -11.40 9.95
CA LYS A 150 4.09 -11.84 9.74
C LYS A 150 5.12 -10.70 9.86
N GLY A 151 4.69 -9.55 10.34
CA GLY A 151 5.56 -8.41 10.65
C GLY A 151 6.62 -8.80 11.67
N ARG A 152 7.85 -8.35 11.44
CA ARG A 152 8.96 -8.49 12.38
C ARG A 152 9.06 -7.25 13.26
N CYS A 153 8.08 -7.10 14.12
CA CYS A 153 8.04 -6.03 15.12
C CYS A 153 8.89 -6.42 16.34
N LEU A 154 9.67 -5.47 16.85
CA LEU A 154 10.58 -5.64 17.99
C LEU A 154 9.87 -5.40 19.32
#